data_AF-R7TH38-F1
#
_entry.id   AF-R7TH38-F1
#
_cell.length_a   1.000
_cell.length_b   1.000
_cell.length_c   1.000
_cell.angle_alpha   90.00
_cell.angle_beta   90.00
_cell.angle_gamma   90.00
#
_symmetry.space_group_name_H-M   'P 1'
#
loop_
_entity.id
_entity.type
_entity.pdbx_description
1 polymer ?
#
loop_
_entity_poly.entity_id
_entity_poly.type
_entity_poly.pdbx_seq_one_letter_code
_entity_poly.pdbx_strand_id
1 'polypeptide(L)'
;MAGSTRKEKEIFGLGPGLSKADAVITGSQLPTSMQVLRCLMYHLREEPSQAAQPSKWDATQLVYEQVAQFYNKASIPMVPIRKACEKMINLVEENNKLRAIPKNRRQSASTLKKLEDAKKMLSKALQLWPKDVEHLLNSEDCKFLQSMKTDRKATYLEEKIASSASTPASQFSTRAALASESESCEDSQDETDSTVKYYEQDKQSTTTRERGKAKGTDLFLSKKIFTSPKVAALSTGMKLTPTQQAAFTKALIEEEGGDSSKVGISYATADRGRRAMNTKLAEEGKAVWKKPDLLSLHWDSKLL
;
A
#
# COMPACT_ATOMS: atom_id res chain seq x y z
N MET A 1 0.61 -16.26 -53.26
CA MET A 1 1.14 -16.49 -51.89
C MET A 1 1.59 -15.16 -51.31
N ALA A 2 0.76 -14.55 -50.45
CA ALA A 2 1.07 -13.27 -49.80
C ALA A 2 2.05 -13.53 -48.64
N GLY A 3 3.34 -13.29 -48.89
CA GLY A 3 4.38 -13.39 -47.88
C GLY A 3 4.14 -12.37 -46.76
N SER A 4 3.99 -12.86 -45.54
CA SER A 4 3.77 -12.08 -44.32
C SER A 4 4.91 -11.08 -44.08
N THR A 5 4.65 -9.80 -44.34
CA THR A 5 5.53 -8.65 -44.04
C THR A 5 5.59 -8.29 -42.55
N ARG A 6 4.94 -9.07 -41.66
CA ARG A 6 4.89 -8.77 -40.21
C ARG A 6 6.17 -9.09 -39.44
N LYS A 7 7.15 -9.79 -40.02
CA LYS A 7 8.42 -10.14 -39.33
C LYS A 7 9.41 -8.96 -39.20
N GLU A 8 9.16 -7.81 -39.82
CA GLU A 8 10.20 -6.77 -40.00
C GLU A 8 10.36 -5.75 -38.86
N LYS A 9 9.62 -5.86 -37.75
CA LYS A 9 9.81 -4.92 -36.62
C LYS A 9 10.23 -5.60 -35.31
N GLU A 10 10.66 -6.86 -35.32
CA GLU A 10 11.22 -7.45 -34.11
C GLU A 10 12.52 -6.74 -33.70
N ILE A 11 12.57 -6.28 -32.46
CA ILE A 11 13.75 -5.67 -31.88
C ILE A 11 14.53 -6.77 -31.19
N PHE A 12 15.76 -6.98 -31.65
CA PHE A 12 16.64 -8.01 -31.10
C PHE A 12 16.77 -7.89 -29.57
N GLY A 13 16.36 -8.95 -28.86
CA GLY A 13 16.36 -9.01 -27.40
C GLY A 13 15.12 -8.42 -26.70
N LEU A 14 14.26 -7.68 -27.40
CA LEU A 14 13.06 -7.02 -26.85
C LEU A 14 11.74 -7.53 -27.41
N GLY A 15 11.79 -8.44 -28.39
CA GLY A 15 10.60 -9.07 -28.97
C GLY A 15 9.92 -8.19 -30.02
N PRO A 16 8.58 -8.10 -30.03
CA PRO A 16 7.85 -7.30 -31.01
C PRO A 16 8.32 -5.84 -31.05
N GLY A 17 8.09 -5.18 -32.19
CA GLY A 17 8.43 -3.76 -32.35
C GLY A 17 7.77 -2.86 -31.30
N LEU A 18 8.34 -1.66 -31.15
CA LEU A 18 7.72 -0.64 -30.31
C LEU A 18 6.38 -0.21 -30.91
N SER A 19 5.40 -0.09 -30.05
CA SER A 19 4.02 0.26 -30.37
C SER A 19 3.57 1.43 -29.49
N LYS A 20 2.45 2.08 -29.83
CA LYS A 20 1.87 3.14 -28.99
C LYS A 20 1.52 2.65 -27.57
N ALA A 21 1.27 1.36 -27.40
CA ALA A 21 1.02 0.77 -26.08
C ALA A 21 2.27 0.80 -25.18
N ASP A 22 3.47 0.88 -25.77
CA ASP A 22 4.72 0.98 -25.01
C ASP A 22 4.96 2.40 -24.49
N ALA A 23 4.26 3.41 -24.99
CA ALA A 23 4.42 4.82 -24.59
C ALA A 23 4.04 5.08 -23.11
N VAL A 24 3.18 4.22 -22.56
CA VAL A 24 2.63 4.31 -21.21
C VAL A 24 2.93 3.04 -20.46
N ILE A 25 3.54 3.17 -19.28
CA ILE A 25 3.73 2.06 -18.36
C ILE A 25 2.38 1.71 -17.75
N THR A 26 1.88 0.53 -18.09
CA THR A 26 0.60 0.00 -17.60
C THR A 26 0.81 -1.19 -16.68
N GLY A 27 -0.21 -1.49 -15.88
CA GLY A 27 -0.24 -2.64 -14.97
C GLY A 27 -0.56 -2.23 -13.55
N SER A 28 -0.51 -3.21 -12.65
CA SER A 28 -0.81 -3.02 -11.23
C SER A 28 0.38 -3.34 -10.32
N GLN A 29 1.50 -3.79 -10.89
CA GLN A 29 2.72 -4.12 -10.16
C GLN A 29 3.83 -3.12 -10.45
N LEU A 30 4.94 -3.18 -9.69
CA LEU A 30 6.13 -2.39 -9.99
C LEU A 30 6.64 -2.65 -11.42
N PRO A 31 6.95 -1.62 -12.21
CA PRO A 31 7.36 -1.81 -13.60
C PRO A 31 8.57 -2.72 -13.75
N THR A 32 8.53 -3.65 -14.72
CA THR A 32 9.71 -4.44 -15.11
C THR A 32 10.74 -3.56 -15.79
N SER A 33 12.02 -3.93 -15.69
CA SER A 33 13.08 -3.29 -16.49
C SER A 33 12.78 -3.34 -17.99
N MET A 34 12.12 -4.39 -18.47
CA MET A 34 11.64 -4.50 -19.86
C MET A 34 10.61 -3.44 -20.22
N GLN A 35 9.57 -3.24 -19.40
CA GLN A 35 8.53 -2.24 -19.65
C GLN A 35 9.12 -0.83 -19.66
N VAL A 36 9.97 -0.51 -18.67
CA VAL A 36 10.64 0.79 -18.60
C VAL A 36 11.53 1.02 -19.82
N LEU A 37 12.32 0.01 -20.21
CA LEU A 37 13.19 0.10 -21.38
C LEU A 37 12.41 0.30 -22.68
N ARG A 38 11.30 -0.42 -22.88
CA ARG A 38 10.44 -0.27 -24.07
C ARG A 38 9.80 1.12 -24.12
N CYS A 39 9.29 1.61 -22.98
CA CYS A 39 8.74 2.95 -22.85
C CYS A 39 9.78 4.03 -23.15
N LEU A 40 10.98 3.92 -22.59
CA LEU A 40 12.06 4.86 -22.84
C LEU A 40 12.51 4.83 -24.30
N MET A 41 12.66 3.65 -24.90
CA MET A 41 13.00 3.54 -26.32
C MET A 41 11.91 4.07 -27.24
N TYR A 42 10.64 4.05 -26.82
CA TYR A 42 9.54 4.64 -27.58
C TYR A 42 9.69 6.16 -27.61
N HIS A 43 9.88 6.81 -26.45
CA HIS A 43 10.08 8.27 -26.34
C HIS A 43 11.38 8.75 -26.98
N LEU A 44 12.42 7.91 -27.02
CA LEU A 44 13.66 8.18 -27.75
C LEU A 44 13.53 8.00 -29.28
N ARG A 45 12.41 7.46 -29.77
CA ARG A 45 12.20 7.13 -31.18
C ARG A 45 11.00 7.85 -31.79
N GLU A 46 10.09 8.39 -30.97
CA GLU A 46 8.99 9.22 -31.44
C GLU A 46 9.53 10.40 -32.28
N GLU A 47 8.69 10.82 -33.22
CA GLU A 47 8.95 10.87 -34.66
C GLU A 47 9.94 11.92 -35.19
N PRO A 48 10.48 11.71 -36.42
CA PRO A 48 11.21 12.73 -37.20
C PRO A 48 10.38 13.98 -37.56
N SER A 49 9.09 14.00 -37.23
CA SER A 49 8.16 15.13 -37.43
C SER A 49 8.20 16.17 -36.31
N GLN A 50 8.78 15.85 -35.13
CA GLN A 50 9.06 16.83 -34.09
C GLN A 50 10.45 17.45 -34.28
N ALA A 51 10.51 18.78 -34.25
CA ALA A 51 11.67 19.60 -34.63
C ALA A 51 12.96 19.38 -33.79
N ALA A 52 12.88 18.61 -32.70
CA ALA A 52 14.05 18.20 -31.92
C ALA A 52 13.80 16.84 -31.28
N GLN A 53 14.70 15.88 -31.52
CA GLN A 53 14.72 14.63 -30.77
C GLN A 53 14.95 14.96 -29.28
N PRO A 54 14.09 14.48 -28.36
CA PRO A 54 14.27 14.77 -26.94
C PRO A 54 15.62 14.25 -26.48
N SER A 55 16.27 14.98 -25.56
CA SER A 55 17.52 14.49 -25.00
C SER A 55 17.26 13.17 -24.26
N LYS A 56 18.29 12.33 -24.14
CA LYS A 56 18.18 11.09 -23.34
C LYS A 56 17.68 11.37 -21.93
N TRP A 57 18.06 12.51 -21.39
CA TRP A 57 17.66 12.95 -20.06
C TRP A 57 16.16 13.27 -20.00
N ASP A 58 15.64 14.06 -20.95
CA ASP A 58 14.24 14.48 -20.97
C ASP A 58 13.31 13.28 -21.15
N ALA A 59 13.65 12.38 -22.07
CA ALA A 59 12.89 11.14 -22.26
C ALA A 59 12.90 10.28 -21.00
N THR A 60 14.05 10.21 -20.30
CA THR A 60 14.16 9.44 -19.06
C THR A 60 13.37 10.08 -17.92
N GLN A 61 13.35 11.41 -17.84
CA GLN A 61 12.57 12.14 -16.84
C GLN A 61 11.07 11.91 -17.02
N LEU A 62 10.58 11.93 -18.26
CA LEU A 62 9.18 11.60 -18.58
C LEU A 62 8.82 10.18 -18.13
N VAL A 63 9.69 9.20 -18.42
CA VAL A 63 9.48 7.81 -17.99
C VAL A 63 9.58 7.66 -16.47
N TYR A 64 10.47 8.41 -15.82
CA TYR A 64 10.59 8.43 -14.36
C TYR A 64 9.29 8.88 -13.69
N GLU A 65 8.64 9.93 -14.19
CA GLU A 65 7.36 10.40 -13.66
C GLU A 65 6.27 9.32 -13.72
N GLN A 66 6.22 8.54 -14.82
CA GLN A 66 5.30 7.41 -14.92
C GLN A 66 5.63 6.31 -13.91
N VAL A 67 6.91 5.95 -13.77
CA VAL A 67 7.36 4.94 -12.82
C VAL A 67 7.08 5.37 -11.38
N ALA A 68 7.30 6.65 -11.05
CA ALA A 68 7.11 7.19 -9.71
C ALA A 68 5.67 6.99 -9.20
N GLN A 69 4.67 7.03 -10.08
CA GLN A 69 3.27 6.76 -9.70
C GLN A 69 3.09 5.36 -9.10
N PHE A 70 3.81 4.35 -9.60
CA PHE A 70 3.74 2.98 -9.08
C PHE A 70 4.39 2.85 -7.70
N TYR A 71 5.53 3.52 -7.52
CA TYR A 71 6.27 3.50 -6.25
C TYR A 71 5.51 4.26 -5.16
N ASN A 72 4.95 5.41 -5.49
CA ASN A 72 4.13 6.20 -4.57
C ASN A 72 2.88 5.42 -4.15
N LYS A 73 2.23 4.71 -5.09
CA LYS A 73 1.09 3.82 -4.78
C LYS A 73 1.46 2.67 -3.85
N ALA A 74 2.68 2.14 -3.98
CA ALA A 74 3.19 1.08 -3.13
C ALA A 74 3.85 1.59 -1.84
N SER A 75 3.85 2.90 -1.58
CA SER A 75 4.53 3.53 -0.44
C SER A 75 6.02 3.18 -0.34
N ILE A 76 6.69 2.89 -1.47
CA ILE A 76 8.12 2.54 -1.51
C ILE A 76 8.94 3.82 -1.76
N PRO A 77 9.89 4.18 -0.89
CA PRO A 77 10.74 5.33 -1.11
C PRO A 77 11.65 5.09 -2.33
N MET A 78 11.77 6.11 -3.17
CA MET A 78 12.62 6.08 -4.36
C MET A 78 13.99 6.71 -4.11
N VAL A 79 14.99 6.27 -4.87
CA VAL A 79 16.27 6.97 -4.99
C VAL A 79 16.07 8.36 -5.62
N PRO A 80 16.98 9.31 -5.40
CA PRO A 80 16.91 10.62 -6.03
C PRO A 80 16.79 10.52 -7.55
N ILE A 81 15.99 11.42 -8.15
CA ILE A 81 15.66 11.43 -9.58
C ILE A 81 16.88 11.23 -10.47
N ARG A 82 18.00 11.92 -10.16
CA ARG A 82 19.24 11.81 -10.93
C ARG A 82 19.79 10.38 -10.99
N LYS A 83 19.84 9.69 -9.85
CA LYS A 83 20.30 8.29 -9.78
C LYS A 83 19.31 7.33 -10.45
N ALA A 84 18.02 7.63 -10.37
CA ALA A 84 17.00 6.84 -11.06
C ALA A 84 17.15 6.96 -12.59
N CYS A 85 17.31 8.19 -13.10
CA CYS A 85 17.53 8.45 -14.51
C CYS A 85 18.83 7.79 -15.01
N GLU A 86 19.93 7.92 -14.27
CA GLU A 86 21.21 7.24 -14.61
C GLU A 86 21.02 5.71 -14.74
N LYS A 87 20.26 5.08 -13.83
CA LYS A 87 19.94 3.65 -13.94
C LYS A 87 19.14 3.30 -15.19
N MET A 88 18.15 4.11 -15.56
CA MET A 88 17.35 3.90 -16.77
C MET A 88 18.17 4.10 -18.05
N ILE A 89 19.08 5.08 -18.07
CA ILE A 89 20.01 5.30 -19.18
C ILE A 89 20.94 4.11 -19.33
N ASN A 90 21.50 3.58 -18.23
CA ASN A 90 22.35 2.39 -18.25
C ASN A 90 21.63 1.18 -18.85
N LEU A 91 20.33 1.00 -18.59
CA LEU A 91 19.53 -0.06 -19.22
C LEU A 91 19.47 0.07 -20.75
N VAL A 92 19.32 1.31 -21.26
CA VAL A 92 19.33 1.59 -22.70
C VAL A 92 20.70 1.28 -23.30
N GLU A 93 21.78 1.65 -22.61
CA GLU A 93 23.15 1.39 -23.07
C GLU A 93 23.47 -0.10 -23.11
N GLU A 94 23.08 -0.86 -22.08
CA GLU A 94 23.21 -2.32 -22.06
C GLU A 94 22.42 -2.98 -23.19
N ASN A 95 21.20 -2.49 -23.45
CA ASN A 95 20.41 -2.97 -24.58
C ASN A 95 21.07 -2.64 -25.93
N ASN A 96 21.63 -1.45 -26.08
CA ASN A 96 22.34 -1.05 -27.30
C ASN A 96 23.58 -1.91 -27.55
N LYS A 97 24.31 -2.33 -26.51
CA LYS A 97 25.43 -3.29 -26.62
C LYS A 97 24.95 -4.63 -27.20
N LEU A 98 23.78 -5.12 -26.79
CA LEU A 98 23.19 -6.35 -27.34
C LEU A 98 22.74 -6.16 -28.79
N ARG A 99 22.16 -5.01 -29.12
CA ARG A 99 21.70 -4.69 -30.49
C ARG A 99 22.86 -4.50 -31.48
N ALA A 100 24.00 -4.02 -31.00
CA ALA A 100 25.22 -3.85 -31.78
C ALA A 100 25.87 -5.18 -32.23
N ILE A 101 25.43 -6.33 -31.70
CA ILE A 101 25.95 -7.63 -32.12
C ILE A 101 25.58 -7.89 -33.61
N PRO A 102 26.57 -8.16 -34.48
CA PRO A 102 26.34 -8.44 -35.90
C PRO A 102 25.38 -9.60 -36.12
N LYS A 103 24.51 -9.51 -37.13
CA LYS A 103 23.48 -10.53 -37.42
C LYS A 103 24.04 -11.96 -37.47
N ASN A 104 25.20 -12.13 -38.12
CA ASN A 104 25.88 -13.42 -38.29
C ASN A 104 26.32 -14.06 -36.96
N ARG A 105 26.54 -13.26 -35.91
CA ARG A 105 27.00 -13.73 -34.59
C ARG A 105 25.85 -13.98 -33.61
N ARG A 106 24.62 -13.59 -33.94
CA ARG A 106 23.48 -13.65 -33.01
C ARG A 106 23.08 -15.08 -32.62
N GLN A 107 23.38 -16.06 -33.48
CA GLN A 107 23.10 -17.48 -33.25
C GLN A 107 24.25 -18.22 -32.52
N SER A 108 25.34 -17.53 -32.19
CA SER A 108 26.42 -18.16 -31.42
C SER A 108 25.95 -18.48 -29.99
N ALA A 109 26.36 -19.62 -29.45
CA ALA A 109 25.97 -20.06 -28.10
C ALA A 109 26.28 -19.00 -27.02
N SER A 110 27.41 -18.29 -27.16
CA SER A 110 27.79 -17.20 -26.24
C SER A 110 26.85 -16.00 -26.33
N THR A 111 26.33 -15.68 -27.50
CA THR A 111 25.36 -14.59 -27.69
C THR A 111 23.98 -14.98 -27.18
N LEU A 112 23.56 -16.22 -27.42
CA LEU A 112 22.30 -16.74 -26.89
C LEU A 112 22.30 -16.72 -25.35
N LYS A 113 23.41 -17.14 -24.71
CA LYS A 113 23.57 -17.04 -23.25
C LYS A 113 23.43 -15.60 -22.76
N LYS A 114 24.12 -14.64 -23.40
CA LYS A 114 23.99 -13.21 -23.05
C LYS A 114 22.55 -12.69 -23.21
N LEU A 115 21.85 -13.17 -24.24
CA LEU A 115 20.46 -12.80 -24.50
C LEU A 115 19.53 -13.39 -23.44
N GLU A 116 19.76 -14.61 -22.98
CA GLU A 116 19.03 -15.20 -21.85
C GLU A 116 19.30 -14.46 -20.54
N ASP A 117 20.56 -14.14 -20.25
CA ASP A 117 20.93 -13.37 -19.05
C ASP A 117 20.28 -11.98 -19.08
N ALA A 118 20.29 -11.32 -20.23
CA ALA A 118 19.59 -10.05 -20.43
C ALA A 118 18.07 -10.19 -20.25
N LYS A 119 17.45 -11.25 -20.79
CA LYS A 119 16.01 -11.51 -20.59
C LYS A 119 15.68 -11.70 -19.10
N LYS A 120 16.50 -12.45 -18.36
CA LYS A 120 16.35 -12.65 -16.91
C LYS A 120 16.52 -11.36 -16.11
N MET A 121 17.41 -10.48 -16.55
CA MET A 121 17.57 -9.16 -15.93
C MET A 121 16.38 -8.25 -16.25
N LEU A 122 15.92 -8.24 -17.51
CA LEU A 122 14.81 -7.42 -17.96
C LEU A 122 13.45 -7.83 -17.38
N SER A 123 13.27 -9.12 -17.03
CA SER A 123 12.06 -9.61 -16.37
C SER A 123 11.94 -9.20 -14.91
N LYS A 124 13.04 -8.78 -14.26
CA LYS A 124 13.01 -8.32 -12.87
C LYS A 124 12.36 -6.95 -12.76
N ALA A 125 11.80 -6.66 -11.58
CA ALA A 125 11.35 -5.32 -11.25
C ALA A 125 12.54 -4.35 -11.30
N LEU A 126 12.31 -3.16 -11.85
CA LEU A 126 13.33 -2.12 -11.84
C LEU A 126 13.64 -1.74 -10.40
N GLN A 127 14.90 -1.69 -9.99
CA GLN A 127 15.26 -1.41 -8.59
C GLN A 127 15.58 0.07 -8.40
N LEU A 128 14.55 0.90 -8.22
CA LEU A 128 14.67 2.34 -7.95
C LEU A 128 14.54 2.72 -6.46
N TRP A 129 14.67 1.77 -5.54
CA TRP A 129 14.65 2.03 -4.10
C TRP A 129 16.08 2.05 -3.49
N PRO A 130 16.28 2.71 -2.34
CA PRO A 130 17.53 2.65 -1.57
C PRO A 130 17.88 1.21 -1.13
N LYS A 131 19.16 0.91 -0.91
CA LYS A 131 19.58 -0.44 -0.47
C LYS A 131 18.94 -0.83 0.88
N ASP A 132 18.77 0.15 1.76
CA ASP A 132 18.32 -0.05 3.14
C ASP A 132 16.80 0.13 3.28
N VAL A 133 16.05 0.06 2.18
CA VAL A 133 14.59 0.30 2.17
C VAL A 133 13.82 -0.66 3.06
N GLU A 134 14.33 -1.86 3.31
CA GLU A 134 13.68 -2.86 4.15
C GLU A 134 13.59 -2.42 5.62
N HIS A 135 14.48 -1.52 6.07
CA HIS A 135 14.41 -0.96 7.43
C HIS A 135 13.39 0.18 7.56
N LEU A 136 12.91 0.72 6.43
CA LEU A 136 11.98 1.85 6.39
C LEU A 136 10.54 1.42 6.14
N LEU A 137 10.32 0.14 5.81
CA LEU A 137 9.02 -0.41 5.42
C LEU A 137 8.43 -1.27 6.54
N ASN A 138 7.11 -1.38 6.54
CA ASN A 138 6.41 -2.30 7.43
C ASN A 138 6.70 -3.75 7.03
N SER A 139 6.48 -4.71 7.95
CA SER A 139 6.75 -6.13 7.69
C SER A 139 5.98 -6.70 6.48
N GLU A 140 4.76 -6.24 6.23
CA GLU A 140 3.97 -6.61 5.06
C GLU A 140 4.57 -6.07 3.74
N ASP A 141 4.96 -4.80 3.74
CA ASP A 141 5.56 -4.13 2.58
C ASP A 141 6.95 -4.70 2.27
N CYS A 142 7.71 -5.10 3.30
CA CYS A 142 8.96 -5.83 3.15
C CYS A 142 8.76 -7.17 2.45
N LYS A 143 7.75 -7.96 2.84
CA LYS A 143 7.43 -9.23 2.17
C LYS A 143 7.01 -9.00 0.72
N PHE A 144 6.21 -7.96 0.46
CA PHE A 144 5.85 -7.56 -0.90
C PHE A 144 7.09 -7.20 -1.72
N LEU A 145 7.98 -6.36 -1.19
CA LEU A 145 9.20 -5.97 -1.90
C LEU A 145 10.14 -7.15 -2.17
N GLN A 146 10.26 -8.08 -1.22
CA GLN A 146 11.02 -9.31 -1.40
C GLN A 146 10.44 -10.19 -2.52
N SER A 147 9.11 -10.31 -2.58
CA SER A 147 8.43 -11.02 -3.68
C SER A 147 8.66 -10.39 -5.07
N MET A 148 8.94 -9.08 -5.11
CA MET A 148 9.26 -8.35 -6.35
C MET A 148 10.74 -8.46 -6.76
N LYS A 149 11.64 -8.74 -5.79
CA LYS A 149 13.06 -8.96 -6.05
C LYS A 149 13.33 -10.34 -6.67
N THR A 150 12.56 -11.34 -6.28
CA THR A 150 12.65 -12.72 -6.79
C THR A 150 11.88 -12.88 -8.11
N ASP A 151 11.88 -14.09 -8.66
CA ASP A 151 11.05 -14.40 -9.83
C ASP A 151 9.59 -14.05 -9.50
N ARG A 152 9.01 -13.11 -10.25
CA ARG A 152 7.65 -12.52 -10.06
C ARG A 152 6.49 -13.53 -10.09
N LYS A 153 6.78 -14.84 -10.02
CA LYS A 153 5.82 -15.92 -9.82
C LYS A 153 5.25 -15.81 -8.41
N ALA A 154 4.22 -14.98 -8.28
CA ALA A 154 3.01 -15.06 -7.43
C ALA A 154 3.07 -15.75 -6.05
N THR A 155 4.23 -15.91 -5.42
CA THR A 155 4.39 -16.68 -4.18
C THR A 155 3.66 -16.00 -3.02
N TYR A 156 3.59 -14.67 -3.03
CA TYR A 156 2.90 -13.90 -2.00
C TYR A 156 1.37 -14.14 -1.95
N LEU A 157 0.73 -14.37 -3.10
CA LEU A 157 -0.72 -14.63 -3.15
C LEU A 157 -1.03 -16.07 -2.74
N GLU A 158 -0.24 -17.04 -3.21
CA GLU A 158 -0.42 -18.44 -2.86
C GLU A 158 -0.21 -18.68 -1.37
N GLU A 159 0.79 -18.04 -0.75
CA GLU A 159 1.07 -18.19 0.67
C GLU A 159 0.00 -17.52 1.53
N LYS A 160 -0.53 -16.35 1.14
CA LYS A 160 -1.64 -15.68 1.85
C LYS A 160 -2.95 -16.46 1.73
N ILE A 161 -3.25 -17.03 0.56
CA ILE A 161 -4.41 -17.89 0.34
C ILE A 161 -4.27 -19.20 1.14
N ALA A 162 -3.10 -19.85 1.11
CA ALA A 162 -2.83 -21.07 1.86
C ALA A 162 -2.88 -20.85 3.38
N SER A 163 -2.33 -19.74 3.89
CA SER A 163 -2.37 -19.37 5.31
C SER A 163 -3.78 -19.07 5.79
N SER A 164 -4.62 -18.49 4.93
CA SER A 164 -6.04 -18.25 5.24
C SER A 164 -6.91 -19.50 5.11
N ALA A 165 -6.46 -20.51 4.37
CA ALA A 165 -7.16 -21.78 4.19
C ALA A 165 -6.77 -22.85 5.23
N SER A 166 -5.65 -22.67 5.96
CA SER A 166 -5.10 -23.66 6.88
C SER A 166 -5.39 -23.41 8.36
N THR A 167 -6.25 -22.44 8.71
CA THR A 167 -6.69 -22.31 10.12
C THR A 167 -7.74 -23.40 10.40
N PRO A 168 -7.44 -24.46 11.18
CA PRO A 168 -8.42 -25.48 11.49
C PRO A 168 -9.40 -24.91 12.52
N ALA A 169 -10.70 -25.00 12.23
CA ALA A 169 -11.74 -24.83 13.22
C ALA A 169 -11.67 -25.99 14.23
N SER A 170 -11.06 -25.77 15.40
CA SER A 170 -10.96 -26.72 16.52
C SER A 170 -10.33 -25.98 17.71
N GLN A 171 -10.89 -25.85 18.92
CA GLN A 171 -11.94 -26.57 19.63
C GLN A 171 -12.52 -25.60 20.68
N PHE A 172 -13.84 -25.49 20.75
CA PHE A 172 -14.56 -25.08 21.95
C PHE A 172 -15.18 -26.35 22.56
N SER A 173 -15.23 -26.40 23.90
CA SER A 173 -15.66 -27.50 24.79
C SER A 173 -14.48 -28.37 25.24
N THR A 174 -14.06 -28.40 26.52
CA THR A 174 -14.90 -28.59 27.71
C THR A 174 -14.12 -28.21 28.97
N ARG A 175 -14.57 -27.23 29.77
CA ARG A 175 -14.42 -27.22 31.24
C ARG A 175 -15.20 -26.06 31.87
N ALA A 176 -16.48 -26.32 32.14
CA ALA A 176 -17.20 -25.71 33.22
C ALA A 176 -17.32 -26.77 34.32
N ALA A 177 -16.49 -26.68 35.35
CA ALA A 177 -16.68 -27.25 36.68
C ALA A 177 -15.38 -27.06 37.47
N LEU A 178 -15.35 -26.01 38.29
CA LEU A 178 -14.76 -25.95 39.65
C LEU A 178 -14.58 -24.47 39.99
N ALA A 179 -15.65 -23.91 40.55
CA ALA A 179 -15.55 -22.84 41.51
C ALA A 179 -15.01 -23.46 42.81
N SER A 180 -13.94 -22.88 43.36
CA SER A 180 -13.79 -22.58 44.79
C SER A 180 -12.39 -21.98 45.04
N GLU A 181 -12.41 -20.80 45.67
CA GLU A 181 -11.45 -20.29 46.65
C GLU A 181 -9.96 -20.15 46.26
N SER A 182 -9.52 -18.91 46.07
CA SER A 182 -8.53 -18.29 46.97
C SER A 182 -8.28 -16.81 46.64
N GLU A 183 -8.24 -16.02 47.70
CA GLU A 183 -7.70 -14.65 47.78
C GLU A 183 -6.20 -14.62 47.43
N SER A 184 -5.71 -13.55 46.81
CA SER A 184 -4.82 -12.56 47.47
C SER A 184 -4.23 -11.54 46.48
N CYS A 185 -3.74 -10.45 47.07
CA CYS A 185 -3.42 -9.11 46.60
C CYS A 185 -2.21 -8.92 45.65
N GLU A 186 -1.95 -7.61 45.39
CA GLU A 186 -0.76 -6.92 44.87
C GLU A 186 -0.85 -6.56 43.38
N ASP A 187 -1.26 -5.34 43.02
CA ASP A 187 -0.62 -4.02 43.18
C ASP A 187 0.75 -3.93 42.50
N SER A 188 0.80 -3.13 41.43
CA SER A 188 2.01 -2.55 40.84
C SER A 188 1.57 -1.46 39.87
N GLN A 189 1.48 -0.25 40.42
CA GLN A 189 1.57 0.99 39.69
C GLN A 189 2.94 1.04 39.01
N ASP A 190 2.99 1.44 37.74
CA ASP A 190 4.21 1.98 37.16
C ASP A 190 3.87 3.29 36.46
N GLU A 191 4.28 4.36 37.13
CA GLU A 191 4.25 5.73 36.62
C GLU A 191 5.42 5.91 35.66
N THR A 192 5.14 6.44 34.47
CA THR A 192 6.17 7.13 33.69
C THR A 192 5.67 8.52 33.30
N ASP A 193 6.19 9.48 34.06
CA ASP A 193 6.23 10.91 33.79
C ASP A 193 6.92 11.17 32.44
N SER A 194 6.18 11.78 31.51
CA SER A 194 6.78 12.45 30.35
C SER A 194 6.23 13.86 30.25
N THR A 195 6.94 14.75 30.93
CA THR A 195 6.84 16.20 30.85
C THR A 195 7.06 16.67 29.39
N VAL A 196 5.97 17.01 28.71
CA VAL A 196 6.00 17.75 27.43
C VAL A 196 5.70 19.22 27.71
N LYS A 197 6.72 20.06 27.60
CA LYS A 197 6.63 21.52 27.69
C LYS A 197 5.87 22.06 26.48
N TYR A 198 4.69 22.63 26.71
CA TYR A 198 3.96 23.42 25.72
C TYR A 198 4.42 24.88 25.76
N TYR A 199 4.65 25.45 24.59
CA TYR A 199 4.86 26.89 24.41
C TYR A 199 3.56 27.64 24.75
N GLU A 200 3.68 28.65 25.62
CA GLU A 200 2.64 29.67 25.82
C GLU A 200 2.43 30.44 24.52
N GLN A 201 1.18 30.54 24.07
CA GLN A 201 0.77 31.47 23.04
C GLN A 201 -0.42 32.29 23.54
N ASP A 202 -0.29 33.60 23.35
CA ASP A 202 -1.03 34.66 24.02
C ASP A 202 -2.55 34.59 23.92
N LYS A 203 -3.17 34.93 25.05
CA LYS A 203 -4.61 35.14 25.23
C LYS A 203 -5.05 36.42 24.53
N GLN A 204 -5.93 36.30 23.53
CA GLN A 204 -6.89 37.35 23.21
C GLN A 204 -8.29 36.90 23.65
N SER A 205 -8.73 37.50 24.76
CA SER A 205 -10.05 37.32 25.35
C SER A 205 -11.13 37.92 24.45
N THR A 206 -11.88 37.06 23.75
CA THR A 206 -13.19 37.39 23.21
C THR A 206 -14.26 36.89 24.16
N THR A 207 -15.04 37.82 24.70
CA THR A 207 -16.14 37.60 25.64
C THR A 207 -17.26 36.81 24.95
N THR A 208 -17.32 35.51 25.22
CA THR A 208 -18.43 34.66 24.79
C THR A 208 -19.51 34.70 25.87
N ARG A 209 -20.73 35.12 25.50
CA ARG A 209 -21.91 35.12 26.37
C ARG A 209 -22.11 33.75 27.00
N GLU A 210 -21.98 33.65 28.32
CA GLU A 210 -22.42 32.47 29.08
C GLU A 210 -23.94 32.34 28.93
N ARG A 211 -24.39 31.39 28.11
CA ARG A 211 -25.77 30.89 28.17
C ARG A 211 -25.93 30.22 29.53
N GLY A 212 -26.84 30.73 30.36
CA GLY A 212 -27.13 30.17 31.67
C GLY A 212 -27.37 28.67 31.60
N LYS A 213 -26.72 27.92 32.49
CA LYS A 213 -26.92 26.48 32.68
C LYS A 213 -28.40 26.21 32.94
N ALA A 214 -29.14 25.86 31.89
CA ALA A 214 -30.45 25.25 32.06
C ALA A 214 -30.26 23.99 32.90
N LYS A 215 -31.09 23.80 33.94
CA LYS A 215 -31.16 22.55 34.71
C LYS A 215 -31.70 21.47 33.76
N GLY A 216 -30.80 20.89 32.97
CA GLY A 216 -31.08 19.89 31.96
C GLY A 216 -31.35 18.54 32.59
N THR A 217 -32.22 17.78 31.94
CA THR A 217 -32.45 16.35 32.16
C THR A 217 -31.11 15.61 32.15
N ASP A 218 -30.85 14.74 33.13
CA ASP A 218 -29.63 13.93 33.16
C ASP A 218 -29.48 13.13 31.85
N LEU A 219 -28.50 13.51 31.04
CA LEU A 219 -28.18 12.80 29.80
C LEU A 219 -27.49 11.49 30.18
N PHE A 220 -28.25 10.39 30.21
CA PHE A 220 -27.69 9.07 30.49
C PHE A 220 -26.91 8.55 29.28
N LEU A 221 -25.61 8.80 29.25
CA LEU A 221 -24.71 8.20 28.27
C LEU A 221 -24.34 6.79 28.72
N SER A 222 -24.67 5.81 27.87
CA SER A 222 -24.27 4.44 28.10
C SER A 222 -22.75 4.33 28.18
N LYS A 223 -22.24 3.65 29.21
CA LYS A 223 -20.82 3.29 29.37
C LYS A 223 -20.25 2.53 28.15
N LYS A 224 -21.14 2.03 27.28
CA LYS A 224 -20.85 1.25 26.07
C LYS A 224 -20.98 2.04 24.77
N ILE A 225 -20.96 3.38 24.80
CA ILE A 225 -21.17 4.22 23.61
C ILE A 225 -20.21 3.89 22.44
N PHE A 226 -18.95 3.56 22.73
CA PHE A 226 -17.96 3.17 21.72
C PHE A 226 -18.21 1.78 21.09
N THR A 227 -19.02 0.96 21.74
CA THR A 227 -19.46 -0.35 21.21
C THR A 227 -20.80 -0.27 20.49
N SER A 228 -21.42 0.92 20.45
CA SER A 228 -22.67 1.12 19.71
C SER A 228 -22.40 0.98 18.21
N PRO A 229 -23.14 0.12 17.50
CA PRO A 229 -22.96 -0.06 16.06
C PRO A 229 -23.07 1.23 15.26
N LYS A 230 -23.99 2.12 15.66
CA LYS A 230 -24.21 3.39 14.97
C LYS A 230 -23.02 4.34 15.11
N VAL A 231 -22.42 4.39 16.30
CA VAL A 231 -21.27 5.25 16.59
C VAL A 231 -20.02 4.73 15.86
N ALA A 232 -19.80 3.41 15.85
CA ALA A 232 -18.69 2.78 15.15
C ALA A 232 -18.81 2.89 13.62
N ALA A 233 -20.02 2.74 13.08
CA ALA A 233 -20.27 2.93 11.65
C ALA A 233 -20.04 4.39 11.23
N LEU A 234 -20.52 5.35 12.02
CA LEU A 234 -20.32 6.78 11.78
C LEU A 234 -18.84 7.17 11.84
N SER A 235 -18.10 6.71 12.86
CA SER A 235 -16.66 7.00 12.97
C SER A 235 -15.85 6.39 11.82
N THR A 236 -16.23 5.20 11.36
CA THR A 236 -15.61 4.54 10.21
C THR A 236 -15.92 5.28 8.90
N GLY A 237 -17.17 5.69 8.69
CA GLY A 237 -17.57 6.48 7.50
C GLY A 237 -16.87 7.84 7.43
N MET A 238 -16.65 8.47 8.58
CA MET A 238 -15.90 9.72 8.72
C MET A 238 -14.37 9.54 8.70
N LYS A 239 -13.87 8.30 8.60
CA LYS A 239 -12.44 7.96 8.63
C LYS A 239 -11.71 8.47 9.89
N LEU A 240 -12.40 8.51 11.03
CA LEU A 240 -11.80 8.95 12.29
C LEU A 240 -10.81 7.90 12.79
N THR A 241 -9.64 8.34 13.25
CA THR A 241 -8.74 7.50 14.05
C THR A 241 -9.37 7.21 15.42
N PRO A 242 -9.01 6.13 16.12
CA PRO A 242 -9.56 5.86 17.45
C PRO A 242 -9.31 7.01 18.44
N THR A 243 -8.17 7.71 18.31
CA THR A 243 -7.87 8.93 19.07
C THR A 243 -8.83 10.07 18.74
N GLN A 244 -9.11 10.31 17.45
CA GLN A 244 -10.09 11.32 17.02
C GLN A 244 -11.51 10.96 17.48
N GLN A 245 -11.89 9.69 17.43
CA GLN A 245 -13.19 9.23 17.91
C GLN A 245 -13.33 9.44 19.42
N ALA A 246 -12.29 9.14 20.20
CA ALA A 246 -12.26 9.38 21.64
C ALA A 246 -12.34 10.88 21.95
N ALA A 247 -11.55 11.72 21.27
CA ALA A 247 -11.56 13.17 21.44
C ALA A 247 -12.92 13.79 21.06
N PHE A 248 -13.51 13.36 19.94
CA PHE A 248 -14.83 13.81 19.50
C PHE A 248 -15.93 13.44 20.49
N THR A 249 -15.89 12.21 21.01
CA THR A 249 -16.87 11.77 22.01
C THR A 249 -16.72 12.52 23.33
N LYS A 250 -15.47 12.82 23.73
CA LYS A 250 -15.18 13.66 24.91
C LYS A 250 -15.75 15.07 24.74
N ALA A 251 -15.51 15.70 23.60
CA ALA A 251 -16.03 17.04 23.30
C ALA A 251 -17.57 17.09 23.36
N LEU A 252 -18.26 16.09 22.78
CA LEU A 252 -19.72 15.99 22.86
C LEU A 252 -20.24 15.84 24.29
N ILE A 253 -19.55 15.04 25.12
CA ILE A 253 -19.93 14.86 26.53
C ILE A 253 -19.82 16.20 27.27
N GLU A 254 -18.73 16.94 27.04
CA GLU A 254 -18.46 18.21 27.72
C GLU A 254 -19.39 19.33 27.24
N GLU A 255 -19.73 19.36 25.94
CA GLU A 255 -20.67 20.33 25.36
C GLU A 255 -22.09 20.17 25.92
N GLU A 256 -22.53 18.94 26.15
CA GLU A 256 -23.83 18.62 26.77
C GLU A 256 -23.81 18.77 28.31
N GLY A 257 -22.71 19.25 28.89
CA GLY A 257 -22.55 19.43 30.34
C GLY A 257 -22.36 18.12 31.12
N GLY A 258 -22.05 17.02 30.44
CA GLY A 258 -21.73 15.73 31.02
C GLY A 258 -20.30 15.66 31.56
N ASP A 259 -20.07 14.74 32.50
CA ASP A 259 -18.76 14.49 33.08
C ASP A 259 -18.01 13.39 32.29
N SER A 260 -17.00 13.81 31.52
CA SER A 260 -16.21 12.92 30.68
C SER A 260 -15.37 11.91 31.47
N SER A 261 -15.11 12.15 32.76
CA SER A 261 -14.38 11.21 33.63
C SER A 261 -15.17 9.94 33.95
N LYS A 262 -16.51 9.98 33.83
CA LYS A 262 -17.40 8.84 34.11
C LYS A 262 -17.50 7.85 32.95
N VAL A 263 -17.00 8.23 31.77
CA VAL A 263 -16.96 7.37 30.58
C VAL A 263 -15.51 6.96 30.36
N GLY A 264 -15.26 5.65 30.17
CA GLY A 264 -13.94 5.13 29.87
C GLY A 264 -13.48 5.50 28.45
N ILE A 265 -13.22 6.79 28.21
CA ILE A 265 -12.78 7.36 26.94
C ILE A 265 -11.26 7.17 26.83
N SER A 266 -10.84 5.93 26.61
CA SER A 266 -9.45 5.63 26.29
C SER A 266 -9.34 5.22 24.81
N TYR A 267 -8.17 5.47 24.23
CA TYR A 267 -7.81 4.92 22.92
C TYR A 267 -8.07 3.41 22.85
N ALA A 268 -7.65 2.67 23.87
CA ALA A 268 -7.79 1.23 23.92
C ALA A 268 -9.26 0.78 23.94
N THR A 269 -10.13 1.50 24.66
CA THR A 269 -11.57 1.24 24.67
C THR A 269 -12.20 1.49 23.31
N ALA A 270 -11.84 2.61 22.66
CA ALA A 270 -12.33 2.96 21.32
C ALA A 270 -11.86 1.95 20.26
N ASP A 271 -10.58 1.56 20.28
CA ASP A 271 -10.01 0.58 19.35
C ASP A 271 -10.63 -0.81 19.54
N ARG A 272 -10.73 -1.31 20.79
CA ARG A 272 -11.39 -2.60 21.07
C ARG A 272 -12.84 -2.60 20.62
N GLY A 273 -13.60 -1.53 20.90
CA GLY A 273 -14.98 -1.38 20.46
C GLY A 273 -15.10 -1.40 18.94
N ARG A 274 -14.22 -0.67 18.24
CA ARG A 274 -14.20 -0.61 16.78
C ARG A 274 -13.85 -1.96 16.14
N ARG A 275 -12.85 -2.66 16.66
CA ARG A 275 -12.47 -4.00 16.17
C ARG A 275 -13.62 -4.99 16.34
N ALA A 276 -14.23 -5.06 17.53
CA ALA A 276 -15.35 -5.95 17.79
C ALA A 276 -16.54 -5.68 16.85
N MET A 277 -16.88 -4.41 16.64
CA MET A 277 -17.96 -4.03 15.71
C MET A 277 -17.61 -4.32 14.25
N ASN A 278 -16.39 -4.03 13.81
CA ASN A 278 -15.95 -4.31 12.44
C ASN A 278 -15.96 -5.81 12.16
N THR A 279 -15.55 -6.65 13.11
CA THR A 279 -15.68 -8.10 13.01
C THR A 279 -17.13 -8.51 12.82
N LYS A 280 -18.04 -7.99 13.65
CA LYS A 280 -19.47 -8.29 13.55
C LYS A 280 -20.07 -7.85 12.22
N LEU A 281 -19.75 -6.63 11.75
CA LEU A 281 -20.19 -6.13 10.45
C LEU A 281 -19.62 -6.96 9.29
N ALA A 282 -18.38 -7.43 9.40
CA ALA A 282 -17.77 -8.31 8.40
C ALA A 282 -18.45 -9.69 8.37
N GLU A 283 -18.84 -10.23 9.52
CA GLU A 283 -19.61 -11.48 9.63
C GLU A 283 -21.01 -11.34 9.04
N GLU A 284 -21.73 -10.26 9.39
CA GLU A 284 -23.04 -9.93 8.82
C GLU A 284 -22.94 -9.73 7.30
N GLY A 285 -21.92 -9.00 6.85
CA GLY A 285 -21.63 -8.80 5.43
C GLY A 285 -21.35 -10.12 4.71
N LYS A 286 -20.54 -11.01 5.28
CA LYS A 286 -20.26 -12.35 4.72
C LYS A 286 -21.51 -13.22 4.65
N ALA A 287 -22.40 -13.15 5.64
CA ALA A 287 -23.63 -13.94 5.67
C ALA A 287 -24.62 -13.51 4.58
N VAL A 288 -24.71 -12.21 4.30
CA VAL A 288 -25.60 -11.66 3.27
C VAL A 288 -24.98 -11.73 1.87
N TRP A 289 -23.66 -11.64 1.78
CA TRP A 289 -22.95 -11.54 0.51
C TRP A 289 -22.81 -12.90 -0.18
N LYS A 290 -23.45 -13.05 -1.33
CA LYS A 290 -23.18 -14.15 -2.27
C LYS A 290 -22.08 -13.72 -3.23
N LYS A 291 -20.95 -14.41 -3.20
CA LYS A 291 -19.83 -14.17 -4.11
C LYS A 291 -20.30 -14.38 -5.57
N PRO A 292 -20.16 -13.37 -6.45
CA PRO A 292 -20.39 -13.55 -7.89
C PRO A 292 -19.33 -14.47 -8.51
N ASP A 293 -19.73 -15.31 -9.48
CA ASP A 293 -18.86 -16.35 -10.06
C ASP A 293 -17.54 -15.83 -10.65
N LEU A 294 -17.51 -14.58 -11.11
CA LEU A 294 -16.35 -13.97 -11.75
C LEU A 294 -15.63 -12.94 -10.89
N LEU A 295 -15.99 -12.80 -9.61
CA LEU A 295 -15.41 -11.77 -8.77
C LEU A 295 -14.01 -12.18 -8.29
N SER A 296 -13.02 -11.38 -8.67
CA SER A 296 -11.64 -11.54 -8.20
C SER A 296 -11.25 -10.36 -7.32
N LEU A 297 -10.64 -10.64 -6.16
CA LEU A 297 -10.20 -9.61 -5.24
C LEU A 297 -8.88 -9.03 -5.75
N HIS A 298 -8.88 -7.75 -6.13
CA HIS A 298 -7.67 -7.04 -6.51
C HIS A 298 -6.87 -6.63 -5.26
N TRP A 299 -5.55 -6.51 -5.38
CA TRP A 299 -4.63 -6.30 -4.24
C TRP A 299 -4.78 -4.93 -3.55
N ASP A 300 -5.47 -3.97 -4.18
CA ASP A 300 -5.81 -2.68 -3.58
C ASP A 300 -7.17 -2.70 -2.86
N SER A 301 -7.69 -3.89 -2.53
CA SER A 301 -9.01 -4.11 -1.92
C SER A 301 -10.19 -3.66 -2.80
N LYS A 302 -9.98 -3.44 -4.11
CA LYS A 302 -11.09 -3.24 -5.05
C LYS A 302 -11.58 -4.58 -5.59
N LEU A 303 -12.90 -4.65 -5.77
CA LEU A 303 -13.55 -5.78 -6.42
C LEU A 303 -13.53 -5.54 -7.94
N LEU A 304 -13.07 -6.55 -8.69
CA LEU A 304 -13.16 -6.62 -10.15
C LEU A 304 -14.23 -7.64 -10.55
#